data_AF-A0A1S3URF1-F1
#
_entry.id   AF-A0A1S3URF1-F1
#
_cell.length_a   1.000
_cell.length_b   1.000
_cell.length_c   1.000
_cell.angle_alpha   90.00
_cell.angle_beta   90.00
_cell.angle_gamma   90.00
#
_symmetry.space_group_name_H-M   'P 1'
#
loop_
_entity.id
_entity.type
_entity.pdbx_description
1 polymer ?
#
loop_
_entity_poly.entity_id
_entity_poly.type
_entity_poly.pdbx_seq_one_letter_code
_entity_poly.pdbx_strand_id
1 'polypeptide(L)'
;MLMNAFLEEAKWFRSGYVPNAEEYLKNGIVSTGVHMILVHSFFFLGEGITAETAAALEGLPTLISATATILRLCDDLEGDLDFKGDANDGSYMKCYMIEHPEVSIEEARKHASELISNAWQRLNQECLTDANQLPSSFTKVCLNAARMVPLMYSYDTNTPSKLEEYVKSLLQGGAVKSIPQDQTTFSSSNLTSTDIM
;
A
#
# COMPACT_ATOMS: atom_id res chain seq x y z
N MET A 1 16.10 4.01 -12.27
CA MET A 1 14.81 4.72 -12.22
C MET A 1 14.70 5.60 -10.99
N LEU A 2 14.80 5.04 -9.76
CA LEU A 2 14.69 5.79 -8.50
C LEU A 2 15.56 7.06 -8.39
N MET A 3 16.87 6.95 -8.63
CA MET A 3 17.77 8.11 -8.51
C MET A 3 17.45 9.23 -9.53
N ASN A 4 16.94 8.87 -10.71
CA ASN A 4 16.50 9.86 -11.70
C ASN A 4 15.23 10.56 -11.22
N ALA A 5 14.31 9.85 -10.55
CA ALA A 5 13.10 10.44 -10.00
C ALA A 5 13.40 11.44 -8.88
N PHE A 6 14.32 11.10 -7.96
CA PHE A 6 14.80 12.05 -6.95
C PHE A 6 15.56 13.23 -7.56
N LEU A 7 16.35 12.99 -8.61
CA LEU A 7 17.03 14.08 -9.30
C LEU A 7 16.02 15.03 -9.97
N GLU A 8 14.92 14.51 -10.51
CA GLU A 8 13.87 15.33 -11.11
C GLU A 8 13.16 16.19 -10.05
N GLU A 9 12.80 15.62 -8.91
CA GLU A 9 12.28 16.39 -7.76
C GLU A 9 13.26 17.47 -7.30
N ALA A 10 14.56 17.15 -7.23
CA ALA A 10 15.59 18.13 -6.87
C ALA A 10 15.71 19.26 -7.91
N LYS A 11 15.50 18.99 -9.21
CA LYS A 11 15.46 20.04 -10.24
C LYS A 11 14.21 20.92 -10.10
N TRP A 12 13.04 20.32 -9.87
CA TRP A 12 11.80 21.06 -9.63
C TRP A 12 11.97 21.99 -8.43
N PHE A 13 12.42 21.45 -7.30
CA PHE A 13 12.72 22.21 -6.10
C PHE A 13 13.71 23.37 -6.35
N ARG A 14 14.84 23.09 -7.00
CA ARG A 14 15.87 24.10 -7.27
C ARG A 14 15.40 25.21 -8.20
N SER A 15 14.60 24.88 -9.20
CA SER A 15 14.13 25.85 -10.21
C SER A 15 12.87 26.61 -9.77
N GLY A 16 12.20 26.17 -8.71
CA GLY A 16 10.88 26.65 -8.34
C GLY A 16 9.79 26.23 -9.34
N TYR A 17 10.09 25.26 -10.21
CA TYR A 17 9.11 24.71 -11.14
C TYR A 17 8.11 23.87 -10.36
N VAL A 18 6.83 24.15 -10.57
CA VAL A 18 5.73 23.35 -10.05
C VAL A 18 5.17 22.51 -11.21
N PRO A 19 5.36 21.19 -11.19
CA PRO A 19 4.73 20.31 -12.18
C PRO A 19 3.20 20.31 -12.04
N ASN A 20 2.50 19.91 -13.10
CA ASN A 20 1.07 19.58 -12.97
C ASN A 20 0.89 18.30 -12.15
N ALA A 21 -0.33 18.02 -11.71
CA ALA A 21 -0.61 16.92 -10.78
C ALA A 21 -0.25 15.54 -11.37
N GLU A 22 -0.51 15.33 -12.66
CA GLU A 22 -0.19 14.07 -13.35
C GLU A 22 1.32 13.86 -13.48
N GLU A 23 2.05 14.90 -13.89
CA GLU A 23 3.52 14.87 -14.02
C GLU A 23 4.18 14.60 -12.67
N TYR A 24 3.73 15.30 -11.63
CA TYR A 24 4.17 15.06 -10.25
C TYR A 24 3.94 13.59 -9.87
N LEU A 25 2.71 13.09 -10.03
CA LEU A 25 2.35 11.74 -9.60
C LEU A 25 3.14 10.67 -10.35
N LYS A 26 3.37 10.85 -11.64
CA LYS A 26 4.16 9.94 -12.46
C LYS A 26 5.59 9.78 -11.95
N ASN A 27 6.22 10.89 -11.55
CA ASN A 27 7.55 10.83 -10.93
C ASN A 27 7.47 10.30 -9.49
N GLY A 28 6.49 10.77 -8.73
CA GLY A 28 6.20 10.44 -7.34
C GLY A 28 6.03 8.94 -7.08
N ILE A 29 5.38 8.23 -8.01
CA ILE A 29 5.24 6.77 -8.02
C ILE A 29 6.63 6.09 -7.98
N VAL A 30 7.58 6.61 -8.77
CA VAL A 30 8.93 6.06 -8.82
C VAL A 30 9.74 6.49 -7.60
N SER A 31 9.67 7.76 -7.19
CA SER A 31 10.45 8.30 -6.06
C SER A 31 10.05 7.71 -4.70
N THR A 32 8.87 7.08 -4.58
CA THR A 32 8.53 6.24 -3.41
C THR A 32 9.58 5.18 -3.08
N GLY A 33 10.33 4.69 -4.07
CA GLY A 33 11.27 3.58 -3.93
C GLY A 33 10.63 2.20 -3.71
N VAL A 34 9.31 2.09 -3.52
CA VAL A 34 8.65 0.80 -3.21
C VAL A 34 8.81 -0.22 -4.34
N HIS A 35 8.87 0.25 -5.59
CA HIS A 35 9.12 -0.61 -6.75
C HIS A 35 10.44 -1.40 -6.61
N MET A 36 11.50 -0.77 -6.07
CA MET A 36 12.77 -1.46 -5.82
C MET A 36 12.58 -2.57 -4.78
N ILE A 37 11.89 -2.30 -3.68
CA ILE A 37 11.64 -3.27 -2.61
C ILE A 37 10.83 -4.47 -3.14
N LEU A 38 9.80 -4.20 -3.95
CA LEU A 38 8.95 -5.25 -4.52
C LEU A 38 9.73 -6.10 -5.54
N VAL A 39 10.51 -5.49 -6.44
CA VAL A 39 11.35 -6.23 -7.39
C VAL A 39 12.36 -7.13 -6.67
N HIS A 40 13.03 -6.64 -5.62
CA HIS A 40 13.94 -7.48 -4.83
C HIS A 40 13.19 -8.61 -4.11
N SER A 41 11.99 -8.33 -3.60
CA SER A 41 11.14 -9.33 -2.94
C SER A 41 10.71 -10.43 -3.91
N PHE A 42 10.41 -10.10 -5.18
CA PHE A 42 10.12 -11.09 -6.22
C PHE A 42 11.28 -12.08 -6.40
N PHE A 43 12.50 -11.57 -6.61
CA PHE A 43 13.67 -12.43 -6.77
C PHE A 43 14.02 -13.21 -5.50
N PHE A 44 13.75 -12.63 -4.32
CA PHE A 44 13.97 -13.30 -3.05
C PHE A 44 13.01 -14.46 -2.80
N LEU A 45 11.75 -14.35 -3.26
CA LEU A 45 10.78 -15.44 -3.18
C LEU A 45 11.21 -16.66 -4.03
N GLY A 46 11.93 -16.45 -5.13
CA GLY A 46 12.44 -17.54 -5.97
C GLY A 46 11.39 -18.26 -6.82
N GLU A 47 10.11 -17.87 -6.73
CA GLU A 47 8.99 -18.51 -7.42
C GLU A 47 8.74 -17.88 -8.80
N GLY A 48 8.48 -18.71 -9.82
CA GLY A 48 8.06 -18.24 -11.15
C GLY A 48 9.03 -17.29 -11.86
N ILE A 49 10.33 -17.36 -11.54
CA ILE A 49 11.37 -16.55 -12.19
C ILE A 49 11.63 -17.11 -13.60
N THR A 50 11.29 -16.31 -14.61
CA THR A 50 11.59 -16.55 -16.03
C THR A 50 12.07 -15.24 -16.67
N ALA A 51 12.57 -15.30 -17.90
CA ALA A 51 12.95 -14.08 -18.63
C ALA A 51 11.74 -13.15 -18.84
N GLU A 52 10.57 -13.73 -19.09
CA GLU A 52 9.31 -13.02 -19.31
C GLU A 52 8.83 -12.33 -18.02
N THR A 53 8.83 -13.03 -16.88
CA THR A 53 8.40 -12.43 -15.60
C THR A 53 9.40 -11.39 -15.10
N ALA A 54 10.70 -11.58 -15.34
CA ALA A 54 11.72 -10.57 -15.06
C ALA A 54 11.54 -9.31 -15.92
N ALA A 55 11.32 -9.47 -17.23
CA ALA A 55 11.07 -8.35 -18.14
C ALA A 55 9.76 -7.61 -17.80
N ALA A 56 8.72 -8.34 -17.39
CA ALA A 56 7.44 -7.74 -16.96
C ALA A 56 7.62 -6.78 -15.77
N LEU A 57 8.58 -7.01 -14.88
CA LEU A 57 8.87 -6.15 -13.73
C LEU A 57 9.56 -4.84 -14.11
N GLU A 58 10.32 -4.79 -15.21
CA GLU A 58 10.98 -3.56 -15.68
C GLU A 58 9.95 -2.48 -16.04
N GLY A 59 8.77 -2.89 -16.51
CA GLY A 59 7.68 -2.00 -16.91
C GLY A 59 6.83 -1.43 -15.77
N LEU A 60 7.16 -1.70 -14.50
CA LEU A 60 6.32 -1.34 -13.33
C LEU A 60 4.88 -1.83 -13.50
N PRO A 61 4.64 -3.15 -13.49
CA PRO A 61 3.33 -3.74 -13.73
C PRO A 61 2.29 -3.20 -12.74
N THR A 62 1.01 -3.31 -13.07
CA THR A 62 -0.11 -2.76 -12.28
C THR A 62 0.01 -3.06 -10.79
N LEU A 63 0.45 -4.26 -10.40
CA LEU A 63 0.72 -4.61 -9.00
C LEU A 63 1.67 -3.63 -8.31
N ILE A 64 2.79 -3.30 -8.95
CA ILE A 64 3.81 -2.39 -8.40
C ILE A 64 3.32 -0.94 -8.48
N SER A 65 2.82 -0.52 -9.65
CA SER A 65 2.44 0.89 -9.86
C SER A 65 1.21 1.27 -9.03
N ALA A 66 0.24 0.38 -8.82
CA ALA A 66 -0.90 0.62 -7.93
C ALA A 66 -0.46 0.73 -6.47
N THR A 67 0.38 -0.18 -5.97
CA THR A 67 0.94 -0.10 -4.60
C THR A 67 1.73 1.19 -4.40
N ALA A 68 2.54 1.60 -5.37
CA ALA A 68 3.29 2.85 -5.33
C ALA A 68 2.40 4.10 -5.38
N THR A 69 1.31 4.06 -6.16
CA THR A 69 0.31 5.14 -6.22
C THR A 69 -0.36 5.32 -4.86
N ILE A 70 -0.78 4.21 -4.22
CA ILE A 70 -1.37 4.23 -2.88
C ILE A 70 -0.39 4.84 -1.88
N LEU A 71 0.87 4.40 -1.89
CA LEU A 71 1.91 4.94 -1.01
C LEU A 71 2.10 6.44 -1.20
N ARG A 72 2.36 6.88 -2.44
CA ARG A 72 2.63 8.30 -2.75
C ARG A 72 1.50 9.21 -2.32
N LEU A 73 0.25 8.86 -2.64
CA LEU A 73 -0.90 9.70 -2.32
C LEU A 73 -1.22 9.69 -0.82
N CYS A 74 -1.04 8.57 -0.11
CA CYS A 74 -1.22 8.56 1.35
C CYS A 74 -0.14 9.37 2.08
N ASP A 75 1.13 9.28 1.65
CA ASP A 75 2.25 10.07 2.17
C ASP A 75 1.99 11.57 1.98
N ASP A 76 1.58 11.98 0.77
CA ASP A 76 1.29 13.38 0.47
C ASP A 76 0.04 13.92 1.19
N LEU A 77 -0.96 13.07 1.48
CA LEU A 77 -2.14 13.46 2.25
C LEU A 77 -1.85 13.66 3.74
N GLU A 78 -0.89 12.93 4.32
CA GLU A 78 -0.46 13.16 5.72
C GLU A 78 0.28 14.50 5.86
N GLY A 79 1.14 14.86 4.88
CA GLY A 79 1.85 16.14 4.86
C GLY A 79 0.94 17.37 4.77
N ASP A 80 -0.29 17.20 4.25
CA ASP A 80 -1.28 18.26 4.06
C ASP A 80 -1.94 18.76 5.36
N LEU A 81 -1.70 18.06 6.49
CA LEU A 81 -2.11 18.53 7.82
C LEU A 81 -1.39 19.82 8.23
N ASP A 82 -0.25 20.11 7.60
CA ASP A 82 0.60 21.28 7.82
C ASP A 82 0.53 22.33 6.70
N PHE A 83 -0.58 22.45 5.96
CA PHE A 83 -0.79 23.53 4.97
C PHE A 83 -0.69 24.98 5.53
N LYS A 84 -0.41 25.12 6.83
CA LYS A 84 -0.04 26.37 7.51
C LYS A 84 1.47 26.64 7.53
N GLY A 85 2.29 25.70 7.09
CA GLY A 85 3.75 25.78 7.08
C GLY A 85 4.30 26.01 5.68
N ASP A 86 5.37 26.80 5.63
CA ASP A 86 6.25 27.11 4.49
C ASP A 86 7.02 25.87 3.97
N ALA A 87 6.37 24.70 3.97
CA ALA A 87 6.95 23.47 3.46
C ALA A 87 7.04 23.59 1.93
N ASN A 88 8.25 23.92 1.49
CA ASN A 88 8.60 24.08 0.09
C ASN A 88 8.81 22.72 -0.61
N ASP A 89 8.44 21.61 0.03
CA ASP A 89 8.34 20.33 -0.65
C ASP A 89 7.13 20.34 -1.61
N GLY A 90 7.25 19.59 -2.70
CA GLY A 90 6.15 19.39 -3.63
C GLY A 90 5.26 18.27 -3.10
N SER A 91 3.94 18.48 -3.11
CA SER A 91 2.96 17.42 -2.84
C SER A 91 1.96 17.35 -3.99
N TYR A 92 1.32 16.19 -4.17
CA TYR A 92 0.25 16.02 -5.15
C TYR A 92 -0.86 17.05 -4.95
N MET A 93 -1.23 17.28 -3.69
CA MET A 93 -2.24 18.25 -3.28
C MET A 93 -1.91 19.67 -3.75
N LYS A 94 -0.67 20.12 -3.53
CA LYS A 94 -0.18 21.43 -3.96
C LYS A 94 -0.19 21.56 -5.48
N CYS A 95 0.28 20.54 -6.20
CA CYS A 95 0.29 20.54 -7.67
C CYS A 95 -1.15 20.63 -8.22
N TYR A 96 -2.06 19.82 -7.68
CA TYR A 96 -3.47 19.77 -8.09
C TYR A 96 -4.21 21.08 -7.83
N MET A 97 -4.02 21.70 -6.65
CA MET A 97 -4.66 22.99 -6.34
C MET A 97 -4.09 24.17 -7.13
N ILE A 98 -2.81 24.11 -7.52
CA ILE A 98 -2.21 25.14 -8.41
C ILE A 98 -2.74 25.00 -9.84
N GLU A 99 -2.91 23.75 -10.31
CA GLU A 99 -3.51 23.45 -11.62
C GLU A 99 -5.01 23.81 -11.67
N HIS A 100 -5.72 23.65 -10.55
CA HIS A 100 -7.15 23.91 -10.41
C HIS A 100 -7.45 24.96 -9.32
N PRO A 101 -7.24 26.26 -9.60
CA PRO A 101 -7.36 27.33 -8.60
C PRO A 101 -8.77 27.52 -8.03
N GLU A 102 -9.79 26.99 -8.70
CA GLU A 102 -11.19 27.00 -8.26
C GLU A 102 -11.53 25.91 -7.22
N VAL A 103 -10.66 24.92 -7.04
CA VAL A 103 -10.92 23.74 -6.20
C VAL A 103 -10.53 24.02 -4.75
N SER A 104 -11.42 23.68 -3.82
CA SER A 104 -11.13 23.74 -2.38
C SER A 104 -10.19 22.62 -1.94
N ILE A 105 -9.52 22.80 -0.80
CA ILE A 105 -8.64 21.77 -0.22
C ILE A 105 -9.41 20.46 0.07
N GLU A 106 -10.67 20.55 0.51
CA GLU A 106 -11.54 19.39 0.71
C GLU A 106 -11.85 18.65 -0.59
N GLU A 107 -12.11 19.36 -1.69
CA GLU A 107 -12.35 18.76 -3.00
C GLU A 107 -11.08 18.11 -3.57
N ALA A 108 -9.92 18.75 -3.38
CA ALA A 108 -8.63 18.16 -3.74
C ALA A 108 -8.35 16.87 -2.94
N ARG A 109 -8.63 16.86 -1.64
CA ARG A 109 -8.47 15.67 -0.78
C ARG A 109 -9.38 14.54 -1.22
N LYS A 110 -10.63 14.88 -1.57
CA LYS A 110 -11.59 13.94 -2.11
C LYS A 110 -11.09 13.33 -3.42
N HIS A 111 -10.57 14.16 -4.33
CA HIS A 111 -10.00 13.68 -5.59
C HIS A 111 -8.80 12.74 -5.37
N ALA A 112 -7.86 13.09 -4.49
CA ALA A 112 -6.74 12.21 -4.13
C ALA A 112 -7.23 10.88 -3.52
N SER A 113 -8.25 10.93 -2.66
CA SER A 113 -8.89 9.72 -2.08
C SER A 113 -9.55 8.84 -3.14
N GLU A 114 -10.17 9.42 -4.16
CA GLU A 114 -10.73 8.69 -5.31
C GLU A 114 -9.61 8.01 -6.12
N LEU A 115 -8.48 8.67 -6.34
CA LEU A 115 -7.31 8.06 -6.99
C LEU A 115 -6.74 6.88 -6.19
N ILE A 116 -6.65 7.00 -4.87
CA ILE A 116 -6.27 5.90 -3.97
C ILE A 116 -7.25 4.73 -4.11
N SER A 117 -8.56 5.01 -4.08
CA SER A 117 -9.59 3.99 -4.25
C SER A 117 -9.48 3.27 -5.60
N ASN A 118 -9.24 4.01 -6.68
CA ASN A 118 -9.03 3.45 -8.01
C ASN A 118 -7.74 2.61 -8.09
N ALA A 119 -6.67 3.01 -7.39
CA ALA A 119 -5.46 2.20 -7.29
C ALA A 119 -5.71 0.88 -6.52
N TRP A 120 -6.48 0.92 -5.43
CA TRP A 120 -6.92 -0.28 -4.72
C TRP A 120 -7.74 -1.22 -5.59
N GLN A 121 -8.68 -0.69 -6.38
CA GLN A 121 -9.48 -1.50 -7.30
C GLN A 121 -8.60 -2.23 -8.33
N ARG A 122 -7.65 -1.52 -8.95
CA ARG A 122 -6.68 -2.12 -9.88
C ARG A 122 -5.82 -3.18 -9.22
N LEU A 123 -5.28 -2.90 -8.03
CA LEU A 123 -4.48 -3.85 -7.27
C LEU A 123 -5.30 -5.12 -6.94
N ASN A 124 -6.54 -4.97 -6.49
CA ASN A 124 -7.41 -6.08 -6.16
C ASN A 124 -7.78 -6.91 -7.40
N GLN A 125 -8.02 -6.27 -8.55
CA GLN A 125 -8.27 -6.98 -9.81
C GLN A 125 -7.08 -7.86 -10.19
N GLU A 126 -5.85 -7.34 -10.13
CA GLU A 126 -4.63 -8.12 -10.38
C GLU A 126 -4.44 -9.27 -9.38
N CYS A 127 -4.90 -9.10 -8.13
CA CYS A 127 -4.85 -10.14 -7.10
C CYS A 127 -5.87 -11.26 -7.28
N LEU A 128 -6.98 -10.98 -7.95
CA LEU A 128 -8.10 -11.92 -8.14
C LEU A 128 -8.08 -12.55 -9.55
N THR A 129 -7.20 -12.10 -10.43
CA THR A 129 -7.12 -12.58 -11.81
C THR A 129 -6.21 -13.80 -11.91
N ASP A 130 -6.77 -14.93 -12.35
CA ASP A 130 -6.03 -16.18 -12.58
C ASP A 130 -5.03 -16.08 -13.75
N ALA A 131 -5.16 -15.07 -14.61
CA ALA A 131 -4.30 -14.83 -15.77
C ALA A 131 -3.03 -14.01 -15.46
N ASN A 132 -2.76 -13.67 -14.20
CA ASN A 132 -1.55 -12.93 -13.84
C ASN A 132 -0.31 -13.80 -14.08
N GLN A 133 0.63 -13.30 -14.86
CA GLN A 133 1.89 -14.02 -15.15
C GLN A 133 2.81 -14.06 -13.93
N LEU A 134 2.56 -13.22 -12.94
CA LEU A 134 3.34 -13.15 -11.70
C LEU A 134 2.81 -14.15 -10.66
N PRO A 135 3.70 -14.76 -9.85
CA PRO A 135 3.32 -15.72 -8.83
C PRO A 135 2.35 -15.14 -7.80
N SER A 136 1.41 -15.96 -7.33
CA SER A 136 0.46 -15.55 -6.28
C SER A 136 1.14 -15.10 -4.98
N SER A 137 2.32 -15.64 -4.66
CA SER A 137 3.15 -15.21 -3.52
C SER A 137 3.62 -13.76 -3.69
N PHE A 138 4.08 -13.38 -4.88
CA PHE A 138 4.47 -12.01 -5.18
C PHE A 138 3.28 -11.04 -5.17
N THR A 139 2.15 -11.46 -5.70
CA THR A 139 0.91 -10.67 -5.66
C THR A 139 0.46 -10.41 -4.22
N LYS A 140 0.57 -11.40 -3.33
CA LYS A 140 0.33 -11.22 -1.88
C LYS A 140 1.31 -10.25 -1.23
N VAL A 141 2.59 -10.26 -1.63
CA VAL A 141 3.57 -9.28 -1.14
C VAL A 141 3.16 -7.86 -1.54
N CYS A 142 2.78 -7.63 -2.80
CA CYS A 142 2.33 -6.32 -3.27
C CYS A 142 1.09 -5.84 -2.51
N LEU A 143 0.11 -6.73 -2.32
CA LEU A 143 -1.11 -6.45 -1.57
C LEU A 143 -0.83 -6.10 -0.10
N ASN A 144 0.04 -6.88 0.56
CA ASN A 144 0.39 -6.63 1.95
C ASN A 144 1.21 -5.35 2.11
N ALA A 145 2.10 -5.02 1.16
CA ALA A 145 2.80 -3.75 1.14
C ALA A 145 1.82 -2.57 1.05
N ALA A 146 0.81 -2.64 0.17
CA ALA A 146 -0.24 -1.63 0.10
C ALA A 146 -1.05 -1.51 1.40
N ARG A 147 -1.35 -2.63 2.08
CA ARG A 147 -2.07 -2.64 3.37
C ARG A 147 -1.27 -2.00 4.51
N MET A 148 0.05 -2.01 4.43
CA MET A 148 0.90 -1.35 5.43
C MET A 148 0.87 0.17 5.30
N VAL A 149 0.58 0.72 4.11
CA VAL A 149 0.64 2.17 3.85
C VAL A 149 -0.27 2.96 4.81
N PRO A 150 -1.58 2.65 4.96
CA PRO A 150 -2.44 3.40 5.91
C PRO A 150 -2.06 3.24 7.39
N LEU A 151 -1.24 2.24 7.73
CA LEU A 151 -0.72 2.07 9.10
C LEU A 151 0.49 2.98 9.36
N MET A 152 1.25 3.27 8.30
CA MET A 152 2.40 4.16 8.33
C MET A 152 1.94 5.61 8.24
N TYR A 153 1.03 5.90 7.31
CA TYR A 153 0.55 7.24 6.98
C TYR A 153 -0.95 7.39 7.29
N SER A 154 -1.31 8.17 8.30
CA SER A 154 -2.70 8.34 8.72
C SER A 154 -3.40 9.45 7.93
N TYR A 155 -4.16 9.08 6.91
CA TYR A 155 -4.87 10.06 6.07
C TYR A 155 -6.28 10.44 6.58
N ASP A 156 -6.85 9.71 7.54
CA ASP A 156 -8.26 9.85 7.96
C ASP A 156 -8.44 10.58 9.30
N THR A 157 -7.39 10.66 10.12
CA THR A 157 -7.48 11.24 11.46
C THR A 157 -6.12 11.78 11.84
N ASN A 158 -6.06 13.00 12.40
CA ASN A 158 -4.89 13.65 13.04
C ASN A 158 -4.30 12.85 14.23
N THR A 159 -4.23 11.53 14.09
CA THR A 159 -3.77 10.56 15.07
C THR A 159 -2.38 10.12 14.64
N PRO A 160 -1.40 10.09 15.55
CA PRO A 160 -0.09 9.53 15.30
C PRO A 160 -0.18 8.12 14.69
N SER A 161 0.80 7.77 13.85
CA SER A 161 0.92 6.43 13.29
C SER A 161 0.70 5.36 14.36
N LYS A 162 -0.18 4.40 14.07
CA LYS A 162 -0.42 3.23 14.94
C LYS A 162 0.66 2.17 14.80
N LEU A 163 1.66 2.40 13.94
CA LEU A 163 2.73 1.46 13.66
C LEU A 163 3.46 1.03 14.94
N GLU A 164 3.76 1.96 15.85
CA GLU A 164 4.43 1.63 17.11
C GLU A 164 3.60 0.65 17.96
N GLU A 165 2.28 0.87 18.05
CA GLU A 165 1.37 0.00 18.78
C GLU A 165 1.31 -1.40 18.16
N TYR A 166 1.19 -1.48 16.83
CA TYR A 166 1.19 -2.76 16.12
C TYR A 166 2.52 -3.51 16.25
N VAL A 167 3.65 -2.81 16.16
CA VAL A 167 4.99 -3.40 16.37
C VAL A 167 5.13 -3.93 17.79
N LYS A 168 4.73 -3.16 18.81
CA LYS A 168 4.73 -3.63 20.20
C LYS A 168 3.84 -4.85 20.38
N SER A 169 2.63 -4.84 19.82
CA SER A 169 1.70 -5.96 19.87
C SER A 169 2.27 -7.23 19.24
N LEU A 170 2.91 -7.13 18.06
CA LEU A 170 3.55 -8.26 17.39
C LEU A 170 4.73 -8.83 18.20
N LEU A 171 5.56 -7.97 18.77
CA LEU A 171 6.74 -8.39 19.56
C LEU A 171 6.34 -8.98 20.91
N GLN A 172 5.27 -8.48 21.54
CA GLN A 172 4.82 -8.90 22.87
C GLN A 172 3.80 -10.05 22.81
N GLY A 173 3.04 -10.16 21.72
CA GLY A 173 2.07 -11.24 21.47
C GLY A 173 2.68 -12.58 21.04
N GLY A 174 3.99 -12.63 20.79
CA GLY A 174 4.73 -13.85 20.45
C GLY A 174 4.83 -14.89 21.58
N ALA A 175 4.47 -14.53 22.82
CA ALA A 175 4.15 -15.51 23.85
C ALA A 175 2.71 -15.99 23.63
N VAL A 176 2.53 -16.93 22.70
CA VAL A 176 1.27 -17.67 22.53
C VAL A 176 0.90 -18.28 23.88
N LYS A 177 -0.03 -17.65 24.62
CA LYS A 177 -0.88 -18.41 25.53
C LYS A 177 -1.67 -19.33 24.62
N SER A 178 -1.32 -20.60 24.63
CA SER A 178 -2.09 -21.66 23.98
C SER A 178 -3.57 -21.41 24.23
N ILE A 179 -4.34 -21.30 23.14
CA ILE A 179 -5.81 -21.34 23.21
C ILE A 179 -6.14 -22.59 24.03
N PRO A 180 -6.82 -22.48 25.18
CA PRO A 180 -7.21 -23.66 25.94
C PRO A 180 -8.01 -24.55 25.00
N GLN A 181 -7.54 -25.79 24.80
CA GLN A 181 -8.39 -26.79 24.18
C GLN A 181 -9.59 -26.95 25.10
N ASP A 182 -10.76 -26.59 24.58
CA ASP A 182 -12.02 -26.75 25.28
C ASP A 182 -12.20 -28.25 25.55
N GLN A 183 -11.99 -28.68 26.80
CA GLN A 183 -12.31 -30.04 27.23
C GLN A 183 -13.83 -30.14 27.40
N THR A 184 -14.55 -30.13 26.29
CA THR A 184 -15.90 -30.71 26.24
C THR A 184 -15.76 -32.17 25.84
N THR A 185 -15.44 -33.00 26.83
CA THR A 185 -15.66 -34.44 26.78
C THR A 185 -17.15 -34.70 26.55
N PHE A 186 -17.55 -35.00 25.31
CA PHE A 186 -18.82 -35.68 25.07
C PHE A 186 -18.64 -37.15 25.44
N SER A 187 -19.03 -37.49 26.67
CA SER A 187 -19.18 -38.87 27.12
C SER A 187 -20.35 -39.52 26.38
N SER A 188 -20.06 -40.32 25.37
CA SER A 188 -21.03 -41.23 24.76
C SER A 188 -21.15 -42.49 25.62
N SER A 189 -22.13 -42.51 26.52
CA SER A 189 -22.58 -43.76 27.14
C SER A 189 -24.08 -43.72 27.39
N ASN A 190 -24.77 -44.69 26.79
CA ASN A 190 -26.06 -45.28 27.14
C ASN A 190 -27.20 -45.04 26.13
N LEU A 191 -27.16 -45.81 25.04
CA LEU A 191 -28.37 -46.35 24.42
C LEU A 191 -28.19 -47.86 24.29
N THR A 192 -28.65 -48.60 25.29
CA THR A 192 -28.79 -50.06 25.26
C THR A 192 -30.06 -50.42 24.49
N SER A 193 -29.92 -51.20 23.43
CA SER A 193 -31.02 -51.97 22.81
C SER A 193 -31.21 -53.29 23.54
N THR A 194 -32.36 -53.45 24.20
CA THR A 194 -33.07 -54.67 24.65
C THR A 194 -34.28 -54.12 25.43
N ASP A 195 -35.57 -54.38 25.17
CA ASP A 195 -36.29 -55.55 24.69
C ASP A 195 -37.60 -55.08 23.97
N ILE A 196 -37.99 -55.61 22.81
CA ILE A 196 -38.99 -56.69 22.61
C ILE A 196 -40.26 -56.52 23.47
N MET A 197 -41.32 -55.92 22.91
CA MET A 197 -42.62 -56.55 22.59
C MET A 197 -43.50 -55.61 21.76
#